data_AF-A0A1J5NZR6-F1
#
_entry.id   AF-A0A1J5NZR6-F1
#
_cell.length_a   1.000
_cell.length_b   1.000
_cell.length_c   1.000
_cell.angle_alpha   90.00
_cell.angle_beta   90.00
_cell.angle_gamma   90.00
#
_symmetry.space_group_name_H-M   'P 1'
#
loop_
_entity.id
_entity.type
_entity.pdbx_description
1 polymer ?
#
loop_
_entity_poly.entity_id
_entity_poly.type
_entity_poly.pdbx_seq_one_letter_code
_entity_poly.pdbx_strand_id
1 'polypeptide(L)'
;MAKGAASVVLTEPGLINIIALVQQGRSIYQRILTWIINKISRTILKAAFVAAAYVFTGQFVISAFAMLLLTFLTDFAKISLATDTVRPSRSPETWHIGSFITLSVVLGLAMVVETLALLWFGWTRFGLATDVNALDTFSFLLLLYFAVFSVVSARERRWFWSSRPSTTFLLALTADAVVGSGLTLVGLPGLHALPPTEMLAIFGYAMIACLGLNDTLKVAMIRWRVPAAT
;
A
#
# COMPACT_ATOMS: atom_id res chain seq x y z
N MET A 1 2.55 -46.17 7.05
CA MET A 1 3.88 -45.54 7.18
C MET A 1 4.17 -44.53 6.06
N ALA A 2 3.98 -44.86 4.77
CA ALA A 2 4.24 -43.92 3.66
C ALA A 2 3.47 -42.58 3.76
N LYS A 3 2.17 -42.60 4.11
CA LYS A 3 1.36 -41.37 4.32
C LYS A 3 1.86 -40.50 5.48
N GLY A 4 2.50 -41.09 6.50
CA GLY A 4 2.97 -40.37 7.68
C GLY A 4 4.36 -39.73 7.51
N ALA A 5 5.12 -40.14 6.50
CA ALA A 5 6.44 -39.59 6.17
C ALA A 5 6.41 -38.60 5.00
N ALA A 6 5.30 -38.51 4.27
CA ALA A 6 5.16 -37.62 3.12
C ALA A 6 4.75 -36.20 3.56
N SER A 7 5.40 -35.18 3.02
CA SER A 7 5.03 -33.77 3.26
C SER A 7 3.69 -33.37 2.63
N VAL A 8 3.21 -34.15 1.66
CA VAL A 8 1.91 -33.97 1.00
C VAL A 8 1.29 -35.34 0.72
N VAL A 9 0.00 -35.48 1.03
CA VAL A 9 -0.79 -36.69 0.76
C VAL A 9 -1.86 -36.35 -0.27
N LEU A 10 -1.84 -37.04 -1.42
CA LEU A 10 -2.88 -36.90 -2.45
C LEU A 10 -4.15 -37.63 -2.01
N THR A 11 -5.29 -36.94 -2.05
CA THR A 11 -6.61 -37.50 -1.73
C THR A 11 -7.24 -38.24 -2.89
N GLU A 12 -6.84 -37.90 -4.12
CA GLU A 12 -7.31 -38.49 -5.37
C GLU A 12 -6.14 -39.09 -6.16
N PRO A 13 -6.33 -40.24 -6.82
CA PRO A 13 -5.30 -40.88 -7.64
C PRO A 13 -5.03 -40.09 -8.93
N GLY A 14 -3.76 -39.91 -9.29
CA GLY A 14 -3.35 -39.35 -10.59
C GLY A 14 -2.22 -38.32 -10.51
N LEU A 15 -1.35 -38.29 -11.53
CA LEU A 15 -0.26 -37.29 -11.64
C LEU A 15 -0.77 -35.85 -11.82
N ILE A 16 -1.99 -35.67 -12.32
CA ILE A 16 -2.60 -34.36 -12.55
C ILE A 16 -2.67 -33.56 -11.24
N ASN A 17 -2.94 -34.23 -10.12
CA ASN A 17 -3.03 -33.60 -8.80
C ASN A 17 -1.69 -33.02 -8.33
N ILE A 18 -0.56 -33.60 -8.76
CA ILE A 18 0.78 -33.08 -8.48
C ILE A 18 1.00 -31.77 -9.28
N ILE A 19 0.57 -31.73 -10.54
CA ILE A 19 0.68 -30.52 -11.37
C ILE A 19 -0.17 -29.39 -10.78
N ALA A 20 -1.41 -29.69 -10.38
CA ALA A 20 -2.31 -28.73 -9.74
C ALA A 20 -1.72 -28.19 -8.43
N LEU A 21 -1.15 -29.07 -7.60
CA LEU A 21 -0.46 -28.70 -6.36
C LEU A 21 0.71 -27.73 -6.62
N VAL A 22 1.55 -28.02 -7.62
CA VAL A 22 2.68 -27.14 -7.98
C VAL A 22 2.19 -25.78 -8.50
N GLN A 23 1.14 -25.76 -9.32
CA GLN A 23 0.55 -24.51 -9.81
C GLN A 23 -0.04 -23.66 -8.68
N GLN A 24 -0.75 -24.28 -7.73
CA GLN A 24 -1.26 -23.58 -6.55
C GLN A 24 -0.14 -23.07 -5.65
N GLY A 25 0.91 -23.87 -5.43
CA GLY A 25 2.09 -23.45 -4.68
C GLY A 25 2.74 -22.20 -5.27
N ARG A 26 2.87 -22.12 -6.61
CA ARG A 26 3.39 -20.93 -7.31
C ARG A 26 2.50 -19.70 -7.13
N SER A 27 1.18 -19.88 -7.19
CA SER A 27 0.20 -18.81 -6.95
C SER A 27 0.33 -18.24 -5.54
N ILE A 28 0.38 -19.12 -4.53
CA ILE A 28 0.53 -18.75 -3.12
C ILE A 28 1.87 -18.03 -2.90
N TYR A 29 2.96 -18.54 -3.46
CA TYR A 29 4.28 -17.93 -3.35
C TYR A 29 4.29 -16.49 -3.88
N GLN A 30 3.71 -16.25 -5.06
CA GLN A 30 3.62 -14.90 -5.61
C GLN A 30 2.73 -13.98 -4.77
N ARG A 31 1.59 -14.48 -4.26
CA ARG A 31 0.74 -13.72 -3.33
C ARG A 31 1.53 -13.29 -2.09
N ILE A 32 2.33 -14.20 -1.52
CA ILE A 32 3.18 -13.90 -0.37
C ILE A 32 4.22 -12.83 -0.72
N LEU A 33 4.89 -12.92 -1.87
CA LEU A 33 5.87 -11.90 -2.28
C LEU A 33 5.25 -10.51 -2.44
N THR A 34 4.12 -10.41 -3.15
CA THR A 34 3.40 -9.13 -3.30
C THR A 34 2.95 -8.60 -1.94
N TRP A 35 2.46 -9.48 -1.06
CA TRP A 35 2.09 -9.11 0.30
C TRP A 35 3.29 -8.60 1.12
N ILE A 36 4.44 -9.28 1.05
CA ILE A 36 5.68 -8.87 1.74
C ILE A 36 6.10 -7.48 1.29
N ILE A 37 6.13 -7.24 -0.03
CA ILE A 37 6.53 -5.94 -0.58
C ILE A 37 5.64 -4.84 -0.03
N ASN A 38 4.33 -5.07 -0.05
CA ASN A 38 3.35 -4.08 0.38
C ASN A 38 3.41 -3.85 1.88
N LYS A 39 3.58 -4.91 2.65
CA LYS A 39 3.65 -4.84 4.10
C LYS A 39 4.90 -4.08 4.54
N ILE A 40 6.07 -4.37 3.94
CA ILE A 40 7.32 -3.70 4.28
C ILE A 40 7.28 -2.23 3.86
N SER A 41 6.95 -1.93 2.60
CA SER A 41 6.92 -0.54 2.10
C SER A 41 5.99 0.36 2.91
N ARG A 42 4.80 -0.13 3.28
CA ARG A 42 3.83 0.63 4.09
C ARG A 42 4.27 0.81 5.54
N THR A 43 4.92 -0.20 6.10
CA THR A 43 5.43 -0.12 7.47
C THR A 43 6.54 0.92 7.54
N ILE A 44 7.45 0.92 6.56
CA ILE A 44 8.49 1.95 6.41
C ILE A 44 7.85 3.32 6.25
N LEU A 45 6.88 3.48 5.34
CA LEU A 45 6.19 4.75 5.14
C LEU A 45 5.61 5.29 6.44
N LYS A 46 4.74 4.54 7.12
CA LYS A 46 4.07 5.04 8.32
C LYS A 46 5.06 5.33 9.45
N ALA A 47 5.99 4.42 9.72
CA ALA A 47 6.93 4.59 10.82
C ALA A 47 7.93 5.74 10.55
N ALA A 48 8.54 5.76 9.37
CA ALA A 48 9.52 6.77 9.01
C ALA A 48 8.87 8.15 8.78
N PHE A 49 7.66 8.21 8.22
CA PHE A 49 6.93 9.47 8.10
C PHE A 49 6.67 10.07 9.48
N VAL A 50 6.07 9.31 10.42
CA VAL A 50 5.77 9.85 11.76
C VAL A 50 7.04 10.30 12.48
N ALA A 51 8.10 9.48 12.43
CA ALA A 51 9.37 9.82 13.08
C ALA A 51 10.06 11.03 12.44
N ALA A 52 10.22 11.05 11.12
CA ALA A 52 10.89 12.14 10.42
C ALA A 52 10.07 13.42 10.49
N ALA A 53 8.75 13.33 10.33
CA ALA A 53 7.87 14.48 10.42
C ALA A 53 7.95 15.12 11.82
N TYR A 54 7.97 14.34 12.90
CA TYR A 54 8.21 14.85 14.25
C TYR A 54 9.57 15.56 14.40
N VAL A 55 10.64 15.00 13.83
CA VAL A 55 11.98 15.62 13.87
C VAL A 55 12.01 16.95 13.11
N PHE A 56 11.30 17.06 11.98
CA PHE A 56 11.30 18.27 11.16
C PHE A 56 10.35 19.36 11.67
N THR A 57 9.17 18.98 12.18
CA THR A 57 8.15 19.94 12.63
C THR A 57 8.26 20.27 14.13
N GLY A 58 8.92 19.40 14.91
CA GLY A 58 8.96 19.50 16.37
C GLY A 58 7.63 19.22 17.06
N GLN A 59 6.60 18.79 16.31
CA GLN A 59 5.25 18.54 16.79
C GLN A 59 4.78 17.16 16.35
N PHE A 60 3.84 16.56 17.09
CA PHE A 60 3.17 15.35 16.62
C PHE A 60 2.27 15.72 15.45
N VAL A 61 2.60 15.16 14.29
CA VAL A 61 1.99 15.51 12.99
C VAL A 61 0.72 14.70 12.74
N ILE A 62 0.50 13.66 13.55
CA ILE A 62 -0.71 12.84 13.54
C ILE A 62 -1.05 12.42 14.97
N SER A 63 -2.27 12.70 15.40
CA SER A 63 -2.78 12.24 16.70
C SER A 63 -2.96 10.72 16.75
N ALA A 64 -2.92 10.16 17.96
CA ALA A 64 -3.18 8.75 18.20
C ALA A 64 -4.59 8.33 17.70
N PHE A 65 -5.59 9.20 17.89
CA PHE A 65 -6.94 8.99 17.39
C PHE A 65 -6.99 8.92 15.85
N ALA A 66 -6.34 9.87 15.16
CA ALA A 66 -6.26 9.86 13.71
C ALA A 66 -5.53 8.61 13.16
N MET A 67 -4.45 8.18 13.84
CA MET A 67 -3.73 6.95 13.47
C MET A 67 -4.58 5.68 13.68
N LEU A 68 -5.36 5.61 14.77
CA LEU A 68 -6.32 4.53 15.00
C LEU A 68 -7.40 4.49 13.93
N LEU A 69 -7.99 5.64 13.61
CA LEU A 69 -9.00 5.79 12.58
C LEU A 69 -8.44 5.36 11.20
N LEU A 70 -7.23 5.80 10.87
CA LEU A 70 -6.54 5.43 9.63
C LEU A 70 -6.34 3.91 9.54
N THR A 71 -5.89 3.29 10.63
CA THR A 71 -5.65 1.84 10.65
C THR A 71 -6.95 1.07 10.49
N PHE A 72 -8.02 1.52 11.16
CA PHE A 72 -9.34 0.91 11.07
C PHE A 72 -9.93 1.00 9.66
N LEU A 73 -9.92 2.20 9.04
CA LEU A 73 -10.40 2.40 7.67
C LEU A 73 -9.62 1.50 6.69
N THR A 74 -8.29 1.57 6.73
CA THR A 74 -7.45 0.85 5.76
C THR A 74 -7.45 -0.67 5.94
N ASP A 75 -7.92 -1.20 7.07
CA ASP A 75 -8.06 -2.65 7.27
C ASP A 75 -9.19 -3.24 6.41
N PHE A 76 -10.28 -2.50 6.17
CA PHE A 76 -11.35 -2.95 5.28
C PHE A 76 -10.87 -3.10 3.82
N ALA A 77 -10.06 -2.14 3.33
CA ALA A 77 -9.40 -2.28 2.03
C ALA A 77 -8.44 -3.49 1.95
N LYS A 78 -7.80 -3.89 3.05
CA LYS A 78 -6.96 -5.10 3.07
C LYS A 78 -7.79 -6.36 3.01
N ILE A 79 -8.95 -6.39 3.66
CA ILE A 79 -9.87 -7.54 3.60
C ILE A 79 -10.43 -7.68 2.18
N SER A 80 -10.82 -6.57 1.54
CA SER A 80 -11.33 -6.61 0.17
C SER A 80 -10.26 -7.04 -0.85
N LEU A 81 -8.98 -6.77 -0.59
CA LEU A 81 -7.87 -7.27 -1.41
C LEU A 81 -7.81 -8.81 -1.48
N ALA A 82 -8.31 -9.53 -0.48
CA ALA A 82 -8.38 -10.99 -0.52
C ALA A 82 -9.34 -11.51 -1.61
N THR A 83 -10.31 -10.70 -2.03
CA THR A 83 -11.23 -11.02 -3.14
C THR A 83 -10.62 -10.81 -4.53
N ASP A 84 -9.42 -10.22 -4.59
CA ASP A 84 -8.77 -9.91 -5.85
C ASP A 84 -8.05 -11.10 -6.47
N THR A 85 -8.09 -11.16 -7.79
CA THR A 85 -7.57 -12.30 -8.56
C THR A 85 -6.12 -12.07 -8.95
N VAL A 86 -5.20 -12.77 -8.28
CA VAL A 86 -3.77 -12.74 -8.60
C VAL A 86 -3.44 -13.74 -9.70
N ARG A 87 -2.67 -13.31 -10.72
CA ARG A 87 -2.19 -14.18 -11.79
C ARG A 87 -0.98 -15.00 -11.31
N PRO A 88 -0.97 -16.34 -11.49
CA PRO A 88 0.15 -17.18 -11.11
C PRO A 88 1.34 -17.09 -12.08
N SER A 89 2.56 -17.33 -11.58
CA SER A 89 3.78 -17.38 -12.38
C SER A 89 3.75 -18.56 -13.34
N ARG A 90 4.21 -18.33 -14.57
CA ARG A 90 4.38 -19.40 -15.57
C ARG A 90 5.65 -20.24 -15.31
N SER A 91 6.64 -19.67 -14.65
CA SER A 91 7.94 -20.30 -14.36
C SER A 91 8.09 -20.66 -12.87
N PRO A 92 8.86 -21.71 -12.54
CA PRO A 92 9.29 -21.95 -11.16
C PRO A 92 10.21 -20.79 -10.71
N GLU A 93 9.77 -20.03 -9.71
CA GLU A 93 10.60 -18.99 -9.08
C GLU A 93 11.46 -19.60 -7.97
N THR A 94 12.75 -19.25 -7.94
CA THR A 94 13.66 -19.60 -6.83
C THR A 94 13.48 -18.64 -5.65
N TRP A 95 13.69 -19.11 -4.42
CA TRP A 95 13.58 -18.33 -3.18
C TRP A 95 14.71 -17.28 -3.03
N HIS A 96 14.72 -16.26 -3.89
CA HIS A 96 15.63 -15.11 -3.82
C HIS A 96 14.88 -13.87 -3.32
N ILE A 97 14.54 -13.86 -2.04
CA ILE A 97 13.73 -12.78 -1.42
C ILE A 97 14.52 -11.47 -1.28
N GLY A 98 15.85 -11.51 -1.29
CA GLY A 98 16.71 -10.32 -1.11
C GLY A 98 16.37 -9.17 -2.07
N SER A 99 16.23 -9.45 -3.37
CA SER A 99 15.86 -8.42 -4.37
C SER A 99 14.49 -7.79 -4.11
N PHE A 100 13.53 -8.58 -3.63
CA PHE A 100 12.19 -8.09 -3.28
C PHE A 100 12.22 -7.25 -2.01
N ILE A 101 13.04 -7.60 -1.01
CA ILE A 101 13.23 -6.77 0.19
C ILE A 101 13.83 -5.43 -0.21
N THR A 102 14.87 -5.41 -1.04
CA THR A 102 15.46 -4.15 -1.54
C THR A 102 14.43 -3.30 -2.28
N LEU A 103 13.62 -3.91 -3.16
CA LEU A 103 12.51 -3.22 -3.83
C LEU A 103 11.54 -2.59 -2.83
N SER A 104 11.17 -3.33 -1.79
CA SER A 104 10.24 -2.86 -0.76
C SER A 104 10.80 -1.68 0.04
N VAL A 105 12.08 -1.74 0.39
CA VAL A 105 12.76 -0.65 1.10
C VAL A 105 12.84 0.61 0.23
N VAL A 106 13.23 0.46 -1.05
CA VAL A 106 13.32 1.60 -1.98
C VAL A 106 11.95 2.23 -2.22
N LEU A 107 10.90 1.43 -2.46
CA LEU A 107 9.53 1.95 -2.59
C LEU A 107 9.05 2.62 -1.31
N GLY A 108 9.34 2.03 -0.13
CA GLY A 108 9.03 2.64 1.16
C GLY A 108 9.69 4.02 1.32
N LEU A 109 10.99 4.11 1.04
CA LEU A 109 11.74 5.36 1.12
C LEU A 109 11.26 6.41 0.10
N ALA A 110 10.93 5.99 -1.13
CA ALA A 110 10.36 6.89 -2.13
C ALA A 110 9.06 7.53 -1.62
N MET A 111 8.13 6.72 -1.09
CA MET A 111 6.89 7.24 -0.51
C MET A 111 7.13 8.14 0.71
N VAL A 112 8.16 7.87 1.52
CA VAL A 112 8.54 8.74 2.65
C VAL A 112 9.00 10.11 2.16
N VAL A 113 9.88 10.14 1.15
CA VAL A 113 10.35 11.39 0.55
C VAL A 113 9.18 12.17 -0.05
N GLU A 114 8.28 11.50 -0.78
CA GLU A 114 7.10 12.14 -1.38
C GLU A 114 6.14 12.71 -0.33
N THR A 115 5.89 11.99 0.76
CA THR A 115 5.00 12.45 1.83
C THR A 115 5.62 13.58 2.65
N LEU A 116 6.93 13.52 2.94
CA LEU A 116 7.64 14.62 3.61
C LEU A 116 7.72 15.87 2.73
N ALA A 117 7.93 15.71 1.42
CA ALA A 117 7.94 16.84 0.48
C ALA A 117 6.57 17.54 0.44
N LEU A 118 5.48 16.78 0.43
CA LEU A 118 4.14 17.36 0.46
C LEU A 118 3.82 17.99 1.83
N LEU A 119 4.27 17.39 2.93
CA LEU A 119 4.17 17.98 4.26
C LEU A 119 4.93 19.32 4.34
N TRP A 120 6.14 19.38 3.80
CA TRP A 120 6.92 20.63 3.75
C TRP A 120 6.24 21.70 2.89
N PHE A 121 5.63 21.30 1.77
CA PHE A 121 4.83 22.22 0.97
C PHE A 121 3.60 22.73 1.73
N GLY A 122 2.88 21.85 2.44
CA GLY A 122 1.75 22.25 3.27
C GLY A 122 2.14 23.16 4.43
N TRP A 123 3.27 22.87 5.06
CA TRP A 123 3.85 23.70 6.13
C TRP A 123 4.15 25.13 5.68
N THR A 124 4.71 25.28 4.47
CA THR A 124 5.13 26.58 3.93
C THR A 124 4.03 27.37 3.22
N ARG A 125 3.07 26.69 2.57
CA ARG A 125 2.05 27.33 1.73
C ARG A 125 0.66 27.41 2.34
N PHE A 126 0.27 26.46 3.17
CA PHE A 126 -1.06 26.42 3.78
C PHE A 126 -1.07 26.90 5.24
N GLY A 127 0.09 27.34 5.77
CA GLY A 127 0.16 27.89 7.12
C GLY A 127 -0.05 26.85 8.22
N LEU A 128 0.16 25.55 7.93
CA LEU A 128 -0.04 24.45 8.89
C LEU A 128 0.83 24.56 10.15
N ALA A 129 1.89 25.39 10.12
CA ALA A 129 2.75 25.64 11.27
C ALA A 129 2.02 26.27 12.48
N THR A 130 0.89 26.94 12.25
CA THR A 130 0.16 27.66 13.31
C THR A 130 -1.02 26.88 13.89
N ASP A 131 -1.48 25.81 13.22
CA ASP A 131 -2.66 25.03 13.64
C ASP A 131 -2.34 23.53 13.67
N VAL A 132 -2.16 23.00 14.90
CA VAL A 132 -1.87 21.58 15.15
C VAL A 132 -3.01 20.67 14.71
N ASN A 133 -4.27 21.13 14.79
CA ASN A 133 -5.41 20.32 14.38
C ASN A 133 -5.51 20.22 12.85
N ALA A 134 -5.14 21.29 12.13
CA ALA A 134 -5.04 21.26 10.68
C ALA A 134 -3.90 20.34 10.21
N LEU A 135 -2.78 20.33 10.92
CA LEU A 135 -1.64 19.44 10.68
C LEU A 135 -2.02 17.95 10.85
N ASP A 136 -2.78 17.63 11.89
CA ASP A 136 -3.30 16.29 12.14
C ASP A 136 -4.22 15.81 10.99
N THR A 137 -5.17 16.66 10.57
CA THR A 137 -6.06 16.37 9.45
C THR A 137 -5.29 16.18 8.15
N PHE A 138 -4.31 17.05 7.88
CA PHE A 138 -3.50 16.98 6.68
C PHE A 138 -2.72 15.67 6.60
N SER A 139 -2.04 15.29 7.68
CA SER A 139 -1.28 14.04 7.72
C SER A 139 -2.17 12.81 7.66
N PHE A 140 -3.34 12.87 8.29
CA PHE A 140 -4.34 11.81 8.19
C PHE A 140 -4.78 11.60 6.74
N LEU A 141 -5.19 12.67 6.03
CA LEU A 141 -5.61 12.59 4.63
C LEU A 141 -4.46 12.17 3.71
N LEU A 142 -3.25 12.69 3.95
CA LEU A 142 -2.05 12.33 3.21
C LEU A 142 -1.79 10.83 3.30
N LEU A 143 -1.77 10.27 4.51
CA LEU A 143 -1.54 8.84 4.72
C LEU A 143 -2.71 7.99 4.22
N LEU A 144 -3.95 8.47 4.32
CA LEU A 144 -5.13 7.79 3.79
C LEU A 144 -5.08 7.67 2.27
N TYR A 145 -4.84 8.77 1.56
CA TYR A 145 -4.79 8.74 0.10
C TYR A 145 -3.56 7.98 -0.41
N PHE A 146 -2.39 8.14 0.23
CA PHE A 146 -1.24 7.28 -0.06
C PHE A 146 -1.59 5.81 0.18
N ALA A 147 -2.31 5.47 1.25
CA ALA A 147 -2.72 4.10 1.50
C ALA A 147 -3.60 3.57 0.36
N VAL A 148 -4.64 4.31 -0.05
CA VAL A 148 -5.57 3.96 -1.14
C VAL A 148 -4.83 3.74 -2.45
N PHE A 149 -4.09 4.74 -2.93
CA PHE A 149 -3.44 4.66 -4.24
C PHE A 149 -2.27 3.70 -4.28
N SER A 150 -1.50 3.60 -3.19
CA SER A 150 -0.43 2.60 -3.12
C SER A 150 -0.98 1.18 -3.13
N VAL A 151 -2.22 0.88 -2.67
CA VAL A 151 -2.75 -0.50 -2.78
C VAL A 151 -3.03 -0.79 -4.25
N VAL A 152 -3.62 0.17 -4.97
CA VAL A 152 -3.92 0.04 -6.40
C VAL A 152 -2.65 -0.20 -7.21
N SER A 153 -1.60 0.60 -7.00
CA SER A 153 -0.30 0.41 -7.65
C SER A 153 0.32 -0.94 -7.29
N ALA A 154 0.29 -1.29 -6.01
CA ALA A 154 0.91 -2.50 -5.49
C ALA A 154 0.17 -3.81 -5.79
N ARG A 155 -1.08 -3.73 -6.25
CA ARG A 155 -1.93 -4.88 -6.58
C ARG A 155 -1.33 -5.72 -7.71
N GLU A 156 -0.70 -5.07 -8.68
CA GLU A 156 -0.15 -5.70 -9.88
C GLU A 156 1.38 -5.55 -9.91
N ARG A 157 2.09 -6.57 -10.38
CA ARG A 157 3.57 -6.49 -10.55
C ARG A 157 3.94 -5.65 -11.76
N ARG A 158 3.11 -5.73 -12.80
CA ARG A 158 3.20 -4.86 -13.98
C ARG A 158 2.59 -3.50 -13.65
N TRP A 159 2.46 -2.67 -14.67
CA TRP A 159 1.74 -1.41 -14.56
C TRP A 159 0.36 -1.62 -13.95
N PHE A 160 -0.08 -0.70 -13.10
CA PHE A 160 -1.37 -0.82 -12.41
C PHE A 160 -2.56 -1.01 -13.37
N TRP A 161 -2.47 -0.46 -14.59
CA TRP A 161 -3.49 -0.59 -15.65
C TRP A 161 -3.47 -1.94 -16.39
N SER A 162 -2.50 -2.81 -16.11
CA SER A 162 -2.35 -4.09 -16.81
C SER A 162 -3.40 -5.13 -16.37
N SER A 163 -4.08 -4.93 -15.24
CA SER A 163 -5.14 -5.79 -14.76
C SER A 163 -6.31 -4.97 -14.21
N ARG A 164 -7.53 -5.42 -14.49
CA ARG A 164 -8.73 -4.77 -13.94
C ARG A 164 -8.91 -5.17 -12.47
N PRO A 165 -9.00 -4.21 -11.53
CA PRO A 165 -9.35 -4.49 -10.14
C PRO A 165 -10.76 -5.04 -10.04
N SER A 166 -11.00 -5.90 -9.03
CA SER A 166 -12.36 -6.37 -8.74
C SER A 166 -13.25 -5.19 -8.35
N THR A 167 -14.53 -5.27 -8.70
CA THR A 167 -15.51 -4.23 -8.38
C THR A 167 -15.65 -4.04 -6.87
N THR A 168 -15.59 -5.12 -6.10
CA THR A 168 -15.59 -5.10 -4.63
C THR A 168 -14.39 -4.36 -4.06
N PHE A 169 -13.21 -4.57 -4.63
CA PHE A 169 -11.98 -3.90 -4.20
C PHE A 169 -12.01 -2.39 -4.51
N LEU A 170 -12.46 -2.02 -5.72
CA LEU A 170 -12.66 -0.61 -6.07
C LEU A 170 -13.68 0.07 -5.17
N LEU A 171 -14.82 -0.59 -4.92
CA LEU A 171 -15.88 -0.03 -4.09
C LEU A 171 -15.38 0.19 -2.65
N ALA A 172 -14.63 -0.76 -2.10
CA ALA A 172 -14.01 -0.62 -0.78
C ALA A 172 -13.02 0.56 -0.73
N LEU A 173 -12.13 0.70 -1.71
CA LEU A 173 -11.19 1.83 -1.78
C LEU A 173 -11.90 3.18 -1.92
N THR A 174 -12.96 3.24 -2.74
CA THR A 174 -13.75 4.47 -2.88
C THR A 174 -14.50 4.78 -1.60
N ALA A 175 -15.03 3.78 -0.91
CA ALA A 175 -15.67 3.96 0.38
C ALA A 175 -14.67 4.48 1.43
N ASP A 176 -13.47 3.92 1.53
CA ASP A 176 -12.43 4.39 2.45
C ASP A 176 -12.05 5.85 2.17
N ALA A 177 -11.84 6.21 0.91
CA ALA A 177 -11.50 7.58 0.52
C ALA A 177 -12.65 8.55 0.82
N VAL A 178 -13.89 8.19 0.50
CA VAL A 178 -15.07 9.05 0.72
C VAL A 178 -15.38 9.18 2.21
N VAL A 179 -15.40 8.07 2.95
CA VAL A 179 -15.67 8.08 4.39
C VAL A 179 -14.56 8.83 5.13
N GLY A 180 -13.29 8.54 4.85
CA GLY A 180 -12.18 9.24 5.49
C GLY A 180 -12.17 10.74 5.18
N SER A 181 -12.45 11.14 3.94
CA SER A 181 -12.60 12.56 3.57
C SER A 181 -13.82 13.20 4.25
N GLY A 182 -14.96 12.51 4.27
CA GLY A 182 -16.20 12.99 4.89
C GLY A 182 -16.06 13.19 6.40
N LEU A 183 -15.37 12.29 7.10
CA LEU A 183 -15.13 12.40 8.55
C LEU A 183 -14.32 13.66 8.89
N THR A 184 -13.40 14.08 8.02
CA THR A 184 -12.64 15.33 8.21
C THR A 184 -13.50 16.57 7.98
N LEU A 185 -14.50 16.51 7.10
CA LEU A 185 -15.43 17.62 6.85
C LEU A 185 -16.47 17.81 7.97
N VAL A 186 -16.84 16.72 8.66
CA VAL A 186 -17.75 16.77 9.82
C VAL A 186 -17.08 17.36 11.07
N GLY A 187 -15.74 17.44 11.10
CA GLY A 187 -15.00 18.07 12.19
C GLY A 187 -15.01 17.23 13.47
N LEU A 188 -14.53 15.99 13.40
CA LEU A 188 -14.33 15.15 14.58
C LEU A 188 -13.39 15.84 15.59
N PRO A 189 -13.53 15.59 16.90
CA PRO A 189 -12.66 16.19 17.92
C PRO A 189 -11.19 15.84 17.63
N GLY A 190 -10.37 16.86 17.33
CA GLY A 190 -8.96 16.74 16.96
C GLY A 190 -8.67 16.67 15.45
N LEU A 191 -9.69 16.71 14.58
CA LEU A 191 -9.55 16.78 13.12
C LEU A 191 -10.35 17.99 12.61
N HIS A 192 -9.69 19.13 12.49
CA HIS A 192 -10.33 20.32 11.92
C HIS A 192 -10.50 20.17 10.41
N ALA A 193 -11.63 20.62 9.86
CA ALA A 193 -11.91 20.51 8.45
C ALA A 193 -10.93 21.38 7.64
N LEU A 194 -10.24 20.74 6.69
CA LEU A 194 -9.40 21.46 5.73
C LEU A 194 -10.25 21.99 4.58
N PRO A 195 -9.83 23.09 3.93
CA PRO A 195 -10.45 23.57 2.71
C PRO A 195 -10.53 22.46 1.65
N PRO A 196 -11.66 22.30 0.92
CA PRO A 196 -11.79 21.27 -0.11
C PRO A 196 -10.70 21.34 -1.19
N THR A 197 -10.16 22.53 -1.45
CA THR A 197 -9.04 22.76 -2.37
C THR A 197 -7.76 22.06 -1.90
N GLU A 198 -7.47 22.08 -0.61
CA GLU A 198 -6.31 21.41 -0.03
C GLU A 198 -6.50 19.89 -0.07
N MET A 199 -7.70 19.41 0.28
CA MET A 199 -8.03 17.98 0.18
C MET A 199 -7.84 17.45 -1.25
N LEU A 200 -8.33 18.18 -2.25
CA LEU A 200 -8.17 17.83 -3.67
C LEU A 200 -6.70 17.88 -4.10
N ALA A 201 -5.92 18.83 -3.58
CA ALA A 201 -4.49 18.91 -3.87
C ALA A 201 -3.73 17.69 -3.31
N ILE A 202 -4.01 17.28 -2.06
CA ILE A 202 -3.41 16.08 -1.44
C ILE A 202 -3.83 14.84 -2.24
N PHE A 203 -5.10 14.72 -2.61
CA PHE A 203 -5.61 13.60 -3.41
C PHE A 203 -4.91 13.51 -4.78
N GLY A 204 -4.84 14.63 -5.51
CA GLY A 204 -4.19 14.69 -6.83
C GLY A 204 -2.70 14.38 -6.74
N TYR A 205 -2.01 14.90 -5.74
CA TYR A 205 -0.61 14.60 -5.50
C TYR A 205 -0.39 13.11 -5.19
N ALA A 206 -1.16 12.54 -4.25
CA ALA A 206 -1.07 11.12 -3.90
C ALA A 206 -1.34 10.21 -5.11
N MET A 207 -2.30 10.58 -5.96
CA MET A 207 -2.57 9.88 -7.20
C MET A 207 -1.35 9.88 -8.14
N ILE A 208 -0.75 11.04 -8.39
CA ILE A 208 0.41 11.17 -9.29
C ILE A 208 1.65 10.47 -8.72
N ALA A 209 1.91 10.65 -7.42
CA ALA A 209 3.03 10.03 -6.72
C ALA A 209 2.92 8.50 -6.71
N CYS A 210 1.77 7.94 -6.31
CA CYS A 210 1.58 6.50 -6.20
C CYS A 210 1.38 5.79 -7.55
N LEU A 211 0.54 6.33 -8.44
CA LEU A 211 0.23 5.68 -9.72
C LEU A 211 1.20 6.05 -10.84
N GLY A 212 1.90 7.18 -10.74
CA GLY A 212 2.92 7.59 -11.69
C GLY A 212 4.32 7.19 -11.23
N LEU A 213 4.87 7.91 -10.24
CA LEU A 213 6.27 7.75 -9.83
C LEU A 213 6.54 6.37 -9.21
N ASN A 214 5.74 5.95 -8.22
CA ASN A 214 5.96 4.67 -7.56
C ASN A 214 5.65 3.48 -8.46
N ASP A 215 4.62 3.57 -9.32
CA ASP A 215 4.32 2.49 -10.27
C ASP A 215 5.44 2.32 -11.30
N THR A 216 5.98 3.43 -11.85
CA THR A 216 7.12 3.39 -12.78
C THR A 216 8.37 2.84 -12.11
N LEU A 217 8.69 3.29 -10.89
CA LEU A 217 9.81 2.80 -10.10
C LEU A 217 9.69 1.29 -9.82
N LYS A 218 8.51 0.84 -9.39
CA LYS A 218 8.18 -0.56 -9.17
C LYS A 218 8.41 -1.39 -10.43
N VAL A 219 7.85 -0.97 -11.57
CA VAL A 219 7.97 -1.70 -12.84
C VAL A 219 9.43 -1.75 -13.33
N ALA A 220 10.15 -0.63 -13.25
CA ALA A 220 11.56 -0.57 -13.64
C ALA A 220 12.44 -1.50 -12.79
N MET A 221 12.25 -1.50 -11.48
CA MET A 221 13.02 -2.34 -10.57
C MET A 221 12.70 -3.82 -10.69
N ILE A 222 11.43 -4.19 -10.91
CA ILE A 222 11.03 -5.58 -11.15
C ILE A 222 11.67 -6.09 -12.46
N ARG A 223 11.65 -5.28 -13.53
CA ARG A 223 12.32 -5.63 -14.80
C ARG A 223 13.83 -5.78 -14.65
N TRP A 224 14.46 -4.92 -13.85
CA TRP A 224 15.92 -4.90 -13.72
C TRP A 224 16.45 -5.99 -12.77
N ARG A 225 15.79 -6.24 -11.64
CA ARG A 225 16.28 -7.15 -10.59
C ARG A 225 15.59 -8.50 -10.52
N VAL A 226 14.48 -8.68 -11.24
CA VAL A 226 13.73 -9.95 -11.27
C VAL A 226 13.28 -10.30 -12.69
N PRO A 227 14.21 -10.51 -13.64
CA PRO A 227 13.87 -10.84 -15.02
C PRO A 227 13.10 -12.16 -15.17
N ALA A 228 13.20 -13.07 -14.20
CA ALA A 228 12.45 -14.34 -14.18
C ALA A 228 10.96 -14.20 -13.83
N ALA A 229 10.51 -13.01 -13.39
CA ALA A 229 9.14 -12.75 -12.92
C ALA A 229 8.25 -12.01 -13.93
N THR A 230 8.78 -11.60 -15.09
CA THR A 230 8.04 -10.94 -16.18
C THR A 230 7.55 -11.92 -17.22
#